data_AF-A0A1Q3SLL4-F1
#
_entry.id   AF-A0A1Q3SLL4-F1
#
_cell.length_a   1.000
_cell.length_b   1.000
_cell.length_c   1.000
_cell.angle_alpha   90.00
_cell.angle_beta   90.00
_cell.angle_gamma   90.00
#
_symmetry.space_group_name_H-M   'P 1'
#
loop_
_entity.id
_entity.type
_entity.pdbx_description
1 polymer ?
#
loop_
_entity_poly.entity_id
_entity_poly.type
_entity_poly.pdbx_seq_one_letter_code
_entity_poly.pdbx_strand_id
1 'polypeptide(L)' 'MQYKGFIARHYFVIDAGVYVGEIVNTSDVIAFSAESLAHLHEAMKSAVDSYLNFLGIDPFLSCDKQEFRAYLP' A
#
# COMPACT_ATOMS: atom_id res chain seq x y z
N MET A 1 -11.09 2.56 -1.11
CA MET A 1 -10.32 3.81 -0.94
C MET A 1 -9.81 4.26 -2.31
N GLN A 2 -9.52 5.54 -2.50
CA GLN A 2 -8.95 6.06 -3.75
C GLN A 2 -7.76 6.97 -3.44
N TYR A 3 -6.65 6.82 -4.15
CA TYR A 3 -5.46 7.65 -3.98
C TYR A 3 -4.74 7.85 -5.31
N LYS A 4 -4.42 9.11 -5.68
CA LYS A 4 -3.79 9.47 -6.97
C LYS A 4 -4.46 8.82 -8.20
N GLY A 5 -5.78 8.62 -8.17
CA GLY A 5 -6.54 7.94 -9.23
C GLY A 5 -6.54 6.41 -9.17
N PHE A 6 -5.77 5.80 -8.28
CA PHE A 6 -5.80 4.36 -8.01
C PHE A 6 -6.96 4.00 -7.09
N ILE A 7 -7.69 2.95 -7.47
CA ILE A 7 -8.83 2.43 -6.71
C ILE A 7 -8.37 1.20 -5.94
N ALA A 8 -8.50 1.25 -4.62
CA ALA A 8 -8.28 0.10 -3.75
C ALA A 8 -9.60 -0.41 -3.17
N ARG A 9 -9.78 -1.73 -3.24
CA ARG A 9 -10.77 -2.46 -2.46
C ARG A 9 -10.14 -2.90 -1.15
N HIS A 10 -10.96 -3.01 -0.11
CA HIS A 10 -10.53 -3.55 1.16
C HIS A 10 -11.63 -4.40 1.77
N TYR A 11 -11.24 -5.42 2.50
CA TYR A 11 -12.11 -6.31 3.25
C TYR A 11 -11.49 -6.59 4.62
N PHE A 12 -12.35 -6.82 5.60
CA PHE A 12 -11.91 -7.16 6.95
C PHE A 12 -12.07 -8.66 7.15
N VAL A 13 -10.97 -9.33 7.50
CA VAL A 13 -10.97 -10.76 7.80
C VAL A 13 -11.17 -10.92 9.30
N ILE A 14 -12.40 -11.25 9.71
CA ILE A 14 -12.78 -11.36 11.13
C ILE A 14 -11.95 -12.43 11.85
N ASP A 15 -11.65 -13.54 11.17
CA ASP A 15 -10.87 -14.66 11.71
C ASP A 15 -9.44 -14.27 12.10
N ALA A 16 -8.81 -13.40 11.29
CA ALA A 16 -7.46 -12.92 11.51
C ALA A 16 -7.42 -11.55 12.22
N GLY A 17 -8.54 -10.84 12.32
CA GLY A 17 -8.62 -9.50 12.89
C GLY A 17 -7.90 -8.42 12.09
N VAL A 18 -7.64 -8.64 10.79
CA VAL A 18 -6.87 -7.74 9.93
C VAL A 18 -7.69 -7.21 8.77
N TYR A 19 -7.38 -5.97 8.37
CA TYR A 19 -7.83 -5.39 7.13
C TYR A 19 -6.88 -5.81 6.02
N VAL A 20 -7.44 -6.29 4.92
CA VAL A 20 -6.72 -6.60 3.70
C VAL A 20 -7.22 -5.66 2.62
N GLY A 21 -6.30 -5.03 1.90
CA GLY A 21 -6.56 -4.12 0.80
C GLY A 21 -5.85 -4.56 -0.47
N GLU A 22 -6.49 -4.36 -1.60
CA GLU A 22 -5.96 -4.68 -2.93
C GLU A 22 -6.24 -3.53 -3.91
N ILE A 23 -5.26 -3.20 -4.75
CA ILE A 23 -5.44 -2.24 -5.84
C ILE A 23 -5.99 -2.97 -7.05
N VAL A 24 -7.16 -2.54 -7.53
CA VAL A 24 -7.86 -3.21 -8.64
C VAL A 24 -7.67 -2.53 -9.98
N ASN A 25 -7.12 -1.31 -9.99
CA ASN A 25 -6.95 -0.48 -11.19
C ASN A 25 -5.49 -0.42 -11.66
N THR A 26 -4.70 -1.44 -11.33
CA THR A 26 -3.30 -1.60 -11.75
C THR A 26 -3.14 -2.91 -12.51
N SER A 27 -2.24 -2.94 -13.51
CA SER A 27 -1.89 -4.19 -14.20
C SER A 27 -1.18 -5.20 -13.29
N ASP A 28 -0.62 -4.72 -12.18
CA ASP A 28 0.01 -5.51 -11.14
C ASP A 28 -0.91 -5.64 -9.91
N VAL A 29 -0.95 -6.83 -9.30
CA VAL A 29 -1.76 -7.08 -8.11
C VAL A 29 -0.99 -6.62 -6.87
N ILE A 30 -1.27 -5.39 -6.44
CA ILE A 30 -0.68 -4.82 -5.23
C ILE A 30 -1.64 -5.07 -4.06
N ALA A 31 -1.28 -6.02 -3.19
CA ALA A 31 -2.02 -6.35 -1.98
C ALA A 31 -1.27 -5.87 -0.72
N PHE A 32 -2.00 -5.36 0.26
CA PHE A 32 -1.49 -4.85 1.53
C PHE A 32 -2.43 -5.25 2.68
N SER A 33 -1.87 -5.41 3.88
CA SER A 33 -2.63 -5.77 5.07
C SER A 33 -2.24 -4.89 6.24
N ALA A 34 -3.20 -4.56 7.09
CA ALA A 34 -2.96 -3.78 8.30
C ALA A 34 -4.00 -4.11 9.39
N GLU A 35 -3.64 -3.84 10.63
CA GLU A 35 -4.52 -4.04 11.79
C GLU A 35 -5.58 -2.93 11.94
N SER A 36 -5.44 -1.84 11.18
CA SER A 36 -6.33 -0.68 11.28
C SER A 36 -6.49 0.02 9.94
N LEU A 37 -7.66 0.61 9.74
CA LEU A 37 -8.00 1.34 8.50
C LEU A 37 -7.02 2.48 8.19
N ALA A 38 -6.54 3.18 9.22
CA ALA A 38 -5.56 4.26 9.08
C ALA A 38 -4.20 3.76 8.55
N HIS A 39 -3.68 2.69 9.14
CA HIS A 39 -2.44 2.04 8.68
C HIS A 39 -2.60 1.42 7.29
N LEU A 40 -3.78 0.85 6.99
CA LEU A 40 -4.09 0.31 5.67
C LEU A 40 -3.99 1.39 4.59
N HIS A 41 -4.48 2.59 4.91
CA HIS A 41 -4.45 3.72 4.00
C HIS A 41 -3.04 4.26 3.77
N GLU A 42 -2.21 4.33 4.81
CA GLU A 42 -0.80 4.72 4.69
C GLU A 42 0.02 3.68 3.91
N ALA A 43 -0.20 2.39 4.19
CA ALA A 43 0.41 1.29 3.44
C ALA A 43 0.05 1.34 1.95
N MET A 44 -1.22 1.62 1.62
CA MET A 44 -1.66 1.84 0.24
C MET A 44 -0.89 2.99 -0.42
N LYS A 45 -0.79 4.15 0.25
CA LYS A 45 -0.09 5.32 -0.31
C LYS A 45 1.38 5.01 -0.58
N SER A 46 2.06 4.37 0.37
CA SER A 46 3.46 4.00 0.24
C SER A 46 3.68 3.00 -0.90
N ALA A 47 2.80 2.00 -1.05
CA ALA A 47 2.87 1.04 -2.14
C ALA A 47 2.65 1.70 -3.52
N VAL A 48 1.65 2.57 -3.65
CA VAL A 48 1.39 3.33 -4.88
C VAL A 48 2.57 4.24 -5.21
N ASP A 49 3.11 4.94 -4.22
CA ASP A 49 4.23 5.85 -4.42
C ASP A 49 5.50 5.11 -4.87
N SER A 50 5.79 3.96 -4.24
CA SER A 50 6.90 3.08 -4.66
C SER A 50 6.71 2.55 -6.08
N TYR A 51 5.47 2.20 -6.46
CA TYR A 51 5.14 1.78 -7.82
C TYR A 51 5.32 2.91 -8.85
N LEU A 52 4.90 4.14 -8.52
CA LEU A 52 5.09 5.31 -9.38
C LEU A 52 6.56 5.70 -9.53
N ASN A 53 7.33 5.59 -8.44
CA ASN A 53 8.77 5.78 -8.44
C ASN A 53 9.48 4.73 -9.32
N PHE A 54 9.08 3.46 -9.24
CA PHE A 54 9.63 2.40 -10.10
C PHE A 54 9.42 2.69 -11.59
N LEU A 55 8.28 3.30 -11.95
CA LEU A 55 7.98 3.72 -13.32
C LEU A 55 8.74 5.00 -13.75
N GLY A 56 9.51 5.63 -12.84
CA GLY A 56 10.26 6.85 -13.12
C GLY A 56 9.39 8.08 -13.39
N ILE A 57 8.13 8.05 -12.94
CA ILE A 57 7.15 9.11 -13.19
C ILE A 57 7.12 10.14 -12.04
N ASP A 58 7.84 9.88 -10.93
CA ASP A 58 7.87 10.78 -9.80
C ASP A 58 9.04 11.81 -9.88
N PRO A 59 8.78 13.12 -9.69
CA PRO A 59 9.81 14.15 -9.63
C PRO A 59 10.37 14.41 -8.22
N PHE A 60 10.12 13.55 -7.24
CA PHE A 60 10.36 13.79 -5.80
C PHE A 60 11.21 12.72 -5.09
N LEU A 61 11.80 11.76 -5.82
CA LEU A 61 12.69 10.72 -5.29
C LEU A 61 13.98 11.29 -4.70
N SER A 62 13.89 11.86 -3.50
CA SER A 62 15.04 12.28 -2.70
C SER A 62 14.79 12.19 -1.20
N CYS A 63 13.81 11.42 -0.71
CA CYS A 63 13.59 11.35 0.73
C CYS A 63 13.30 9.94 1.24
N ASP A 64 14.38 9.26 1.64
CA ASP A 64 14.55 8.78 3.00
C ASP A 64 13.27 8.37 3.74
N LYS A 65 12.85 7.11 3.58
CA LYS A 65 12.26 6.32 4.68
C LYS A 65 12.72 4.87 4.60
N GLN A 66 13.86 4.66 5.25
CA GLN A 66 14.08 3.62 6.24
C GLN A 66 12.88 2.70 6.58
N GLU A 67 13.22 1.41 6.77
CA GLU A 67 12.49 0.39 7.56
C GLU A 67 11.42 -0.50 6.88
N PHE A 68 11.82 -1.26 5.86
CA PHE A 68 11.23 -2.59 5.59
C PHE A 68 12.17 -3.70 6.09
N ARG A 69 12.55 -3.64 7.36
CA ARG A 69 13.31 -4.70 8.03
C ARG A 69 12.80 -4.89 9.46
N ALA A 70 11.70 -5.63 9.60
CA ALA A 70 11.47 -6.57 10.70
C ALA A 70 10.02 -7.09 10.69
N TYR A 71 9.75 -8.12 9.88
CA TYR A 71 8.80 -9.14 10.30
C TYR A 71 9.22 -10.48 9.69
N LEU A 72 10.18 -11.13 10.33
CA LEU A 72 10.21 -12.55 10.60
C LEU A 72 11.33 -12.80 11.64
N PRO A 73 11.12 -13.74 12.58
CA PRO A 73 11.76 -13.76 13.90
C PRO A 73 13.29 -13.96 13.88
#